data_AF-A0ABD2N5K8-F1
#
_entry.id   AF-A0ABD2N5K8-F1
#
_cell.length_a   1.000
_cell.length_b   1.000
_cell.length_c   1.000
_cell.angle_alpha   90.00
_cell.angle_beta   90.00
_cell.angle_gamma   90.00
#
_symmetry.space_group_name_H-M   'P 1'
#
loop_
_entity.id
_entity.type
_entity.pdbx_description
1 polymer ?
#
loop_
_entity_poly.entity_id
_entity_poly.type
_entity_poly.pdbx_seq_one_letter_code
_entity_poly.pdbx_strand_id
1 'polypeptide(L)'
;MANLFLDNRIFHYVIAFKIEAELAVTEAGTVDADIIGDHRSTFCSISVKKIFNVHAPVKTMRVSRPKAPWMNDEVRNLVKLRTASLSWFNRSGSEADWVEYKPLRNSLLSSIRRSKRNFLYESVREGQSSAWGALRSLHVTTSGSSNADLPSGVMDPDALNKNFSQFYEANDKNCGDLIHFYSNSNSRSVIILLSTSCSWRKFRVFCRYTHKILWA
;
A
#
# COMPACT_ATOMS: atom_id res chain seq x y z
N MET A 1 20.72 15.94 -0.39
CA MET A 1 20.12 15.62 -1.70
C MET A 1 19.55 14.21 -1.62
N ALA A 2 18.24 14.07 -1.41
CA ALA A 2 17.59 12.76 -1.34
C ALA A 2 16.72 12.59 -2.60
N ASN A 3 17.14 11.70 -3.48
CA ASN A 3 16.41 11.28 -4.67
C ASN A 3 15.14 10.51 -4.25
N LEU A 4 13.98 11.14 -4.44
CA LEU A 4 12.67 10.47 -4.41
C LEU A 4 12.38 9.96 -5.83
N PHE A 5 12.73 8.69 -6.08
CA PHE A 5 12.15 7.91 -7.18
C PHE A 5 10.64 7.77 -6.93
N LEU A 6 9.84 8.55 -7.64
CA LEU A 6 8.40 8.32 -7.77
C LEU A 6 8.17 7.52 -9.06
N ASP A 7 7.52 6.37 -8.92
CA ASP A 7 7.15 5.45 -10.00
C ASP A 7 6.15 6.13 -10.94
N ASN A 8 6.64 6.55 -12.10
CA ASN A 8 5.96 7.35 -13.13
C ASN A 8 4.85 6.59 -13.90
N ARG A 9 4.43 5.41 -13.45
CA ARG A 9 3.60 4.49 -14.25
C ARG A 9 2.10 4.71 -14.17
N ILE A 10 1.60 5.47 -13.21
CA ILE A 10 0.14 5.64 -13.01
C ILE A 10 -0.42 6.83 -13.80
N PHE A 11 0.39 7.84 -14.12
CA PHE A 11 -0.08 9.06 -14.79
C PHE A 11 -0.32 8.94 -16.30
N HIS A 12 0.22 7.90 -16.96
CA HIS A 12 0.17 7.80 -18.42
C HIS A 12 -1.17 7.31 -18.99
N TYR A 13 -1.99 6.57 -18.23
CA TYR A 13 -3.15 5.88 -18.81
C TYR A 13 -4.43 6.73 -18.90
N VAL A 14 -4.55 7.83 -18.15
CA VAL A 14 -5.81 8.60 -18.10
C VAL A 14 -5.86 9.74 -19.13
N ILE A 15 -4.71 10.20 -19.64
CA ILE A 15 -4.63 11.37 -20.51
C ILE A 15 -5.01 11.06 -21.98
N ALA A 16 -4.92 9.81 -22.42
CA ALA A 16 -5.07 9.45 -23.83
C ALA A 16 -6.52 9.49 -24.37
N PHE A 17 -7.55 9.41 -23.52
CA PHE A 17 -8.92 9.09 -23.99
C PHE A 17 -9.83 10.31 -24.29
N LYS A 18 -9.36 11.54 -24.09
CA LYS A 18 -10.22 12.75 -24.18
C LYS A 18 -9.79 13.79 -25.22
N ILE A 19 -8.67 13.57 -25.93
CA ILE A 19 -8.08 14.59 -26.80
C ILE A 19 -8.70 14.61 -28.22
N GLU A 20 -9.38 13.55 -28.66
CA GLU A 20 -9.86 13.43 -30.06
C GLU A 20 -11.16 14.19 -30.39
N ALA A 21 -11.85 14.79 -29.41
CA ALA A 21 -13.22 15.28 -29.63
C ALA A 21 -13.41 16.78 -29.94
N GLU A 22 -12.37 17.62 -29.86
CA GLU A 22 -12.57 19.10 -29.89
C GLU A 22 -11.75 19.87 -30.95
N LEU A 23 -11.13 19.22 -31.94
CA LEU A 23 -10.23 19.91 -32.89
C LEU A 23 -10.88 20.47 -34.16
N ALA A 24 -12.21 20.56 -34.24
CA ALA A 24 -12.90 21.04 -35.44
C ALA A 24 -13.77 22.26 -35.14
N VAL A 25 -13.17 23.46 -35.03
CA VAL A 25 -13.71 24.77 -35.44
C VAL A 25 -12.60 25.80 -35.16
N THR A 26 -11.93 26.34 -36.18
CA THR A 26 -11.82 27.80 -36.40
C THR A 26 -11.23 28.07 -37.79
N GLU A 27 -11.86 28.99 -38.52
CA GLU A 27 -11.63 29.31 -39.92
C GLU A 27 -10.34 30.10 -40.17
N ALA A 28 -9.80 29.96 -41.38
CA ALA A 28 -8.51 30.47 -41.82
C ALA A 28 -8.53 31.98 -42.11
N GLY A 29 -7.69 32.74 -41.40
CA GLY A 29 -7.25 34.08 -41.80
C GLY A 29 -5.81 34.02 -42.32
N THR A 30 -5.56 34.59 -43.50
CA THR A 30 -4.24 34.67 -44.16
C THR A 30 -3.31 35.64 -43.45
N VAL A 31 -2.11 35.18 -43.05
CA VAL A 31 -1.02 36.01 -42.51
C VAL A 31 0.30 35.62 -43.19
N ASP A 32 1.10 36.62 -43.56
CA ASP A 32 2.32 36.55 -44.38
C ASP A 32 3.43 35.63 -43.85
N ALA A 33 4.08 34.92 -44.79
CA ALA A 33 4.93 33.74 -44.56
C ALA A 33 6.16 33.93 -43.64
N ASP A 34 6.68 35.16 -43.50
CA ASP A 34 7.87 35.43 -42.67
C ASP A 34 7.57 35.68 -41.19
N ILE A 35 6.29 35.84 -40.82
CA ILE A 35 5.84 35.95 -39.43
C ILE A 35 5.30 34.59 -38.91
N ILE A 36 5.17 33.59 -39.80
CA ILE A 36 4.54 32.29 -39.52
C ILE A 36 5.41 31.37 -38.65
N GLY A 37 6.74 31.52 -38.69
CA GLY A 37 7.66 30.64 -37.95
C GLY A 37 7.45 30.68 -36.43
N ASP A 38 7.09 31.85 -35.89
CA ASP A 38 6.97 32.07 -34.45
C ASP A 38 5.51 32.01 -33.95
N HIS A 39 4.55 32.42 -34.78
CA HIS A 39 3.14 32.48 -34.37
C HIS A 39 2.45 31.13 -34.20
N ARG A 40 2.79 30.12 -35.02
CA ARG A 40 2.21 28.77 -34.87
C ARG A 40 2.69 28.07 -33.60
N SER A 41 3.99 28.20 -33.31
CA SER A 41 4.60 27.69 -32.09
C SER A 41 4.05 28.39 -30.85
N THR A 42 3.88 29.71 -30.93
CA THR A 42 3.31 30.53 -29.85
C THR A 42 1.83 30.22 -29.63
N PHE A 43 1.04 30.11 -30.69
CA PHE A 43 -0.38 29.74 -30.60
C PHE A 43 -0.57 28.35 -29.98
N CYS A 44 0.17 27.35 -30.47
CA CYS A 44 0.10 26.00 -29.92
C CYS A 44 0.50 25.99 -28.43
N SER A 45 1.59 26.67 -28.08
CA SER A 45 2.04 26.78 -26.69
C SER A 45 1.01 27.43 -25.76
N ILE A 46 0.32 28.49 -26.23
CA ILE A 46 -0.71 29.18 -25.45
C ILE A 46 -1.97 28.32 -25.32
N SER A 47 -2.45 27.75 -26.42
CA SER A 47 -3.66 26.93 -26.45
C SER A 47 -3.50 25.66 -25.61
N VAL A 48 -2.35 24.97 -25.75
CA VAL A 48 -2.02 23.79 -24.95
C VAL A 48 -1.90 24.15 -23.47
N LYS A 49 -1.23 25.25 -23.10
CA LYS A 49 -1.17 25.70 -21.70
C LYS A 49 -2.56 26.03 -21.12
N LYS A 50 -3.46 26.63 -21.90
CA LYS A 50 -4.84 26.91 -21.45
C LYS A 50 -5.61 25.62 -21.18
N ILE A 51 -5.53 24.65 -22.07
CA ILE A 51 -6.14 23.32 -21.90
C ILE A 51 -5.57 22.64 -20.64
N PHE A 52 -4.24 22.64 -20.47
CA PHE A 52 -3.61 22.10 -19.25
C PHE A 52 -4.04 22.84 -17.99
N ASN A 53 -4.15 24.17 -18.01
CA ASN A 53 -4.59 24.93 -16.84
C ASN A 53 -6.06 24.63 -16.46
N VAL A 54 -6.91 24.31 -17.43
CA VAL A 54 -8.32 23.93 -17.19
C VAL A 54 -8.43 22.48 -16.70
N HIS A 55 -7.76 21.55 -17.37
CA HIS A 55 -7.93 20.11 -17.12
C HIS A 55 -6.95 19.52 -16.10
N ALA A 56 -5.76 20.12 -15.95
CA ALA A 56 -4.69 19.67 -15.05
C ALA A 56 -3.95 20.89 -14.43
N PRO A 57 -4.67 21.77 -13.72
CA PRO A 57 -4.05 22.93 -13.09
C PRO A 57 -2.91 22.49 -12.17
N VAL A 58 -1.76 23.17 -12.28
CA VAL A 58 -0.63 22.94 -11.38
C VAL A 58 -1.03 23.41 -9.98
N LYS A 59 -1.46 22.45 -9.15
CA LYS A 59 -1.79 22.69 -7.75
C LYS A 59 -0.60 22.31 -6.89
N THR A 60 -0.07 23.28 -6.16
CA THR A 60 0.90 23.02 -5.09
C THR A 60 0.14 22.54 -3.86
N MET A 61 0.15 21.22 -3.63
CA MET A 61 -0.45 20.65 -2.44
C MET A 61 0.60 20.03 -1.54
N ARG A 62 0.44 20.23 -0.22
CA ARG A 62 1.26 19.54 0.77
C ARG A 62 0.73 18.12 0.96
N VAL A 63 1.40 17.15 0.34
CA VAL A 63 1.11 15.73 0.57
C VAL A 63 1.65 15.35 1.95
N SER A 64 0.78 15.38 2.96
CA SER A 64 1.11 14.88 4.30
C SER A 64 0.73 13.41 4.41
N ARG A 65 1.64 12.60 4.95
CA ARG A 65 1.32 11.22 5.33
C ARG A 65 0.33 11.22 6.50
N PRO A 66 -0.59 10.24 6.57
CA PRO A 66 -1.42 10.05 7.75
C PRO A 66 -0.51 9.81 8.97
N LYS A 67 -0.98 10.28 10.14
CA LYS A 67 -0.25 10.12 11.39
C LYS A 67 0.00 8.64 11.64
N ALA A 68 1.25 8.26 11.89
CA ALA A 68 1.63 6.89 12.22
C ALA A 68 1.65 6.73 13.75
N PRO A 69 0.60 6.18 14.39
CA PRO A 69 0.49 6.15 15.84
C PRO A 69 1.53 5.23 16.51
N TRP A 70 2.06 4.24 15.79
CA TRP A 70 3.11 3.33 16.26
C TRP A 70 4.54 3.92 16.21
N MET A 71 4.69 5.21 15.85
CA MET A 71 5.99 5.90 15.82
C MET A 71 6.39 6.39 17.21
N ASN A 72 6.90 5.46 18.01
CA ASN A 72 7.43 5.75 19.35
C ASN A 72 8.88 6.28 19.28
N ASP A 73 9.37 6.83 20.39
CA ASP A 73 10.74 7.35 20.46
C ASP A 73 11.81 6.27 20.25
N GLU A 74 11.56 5.04 20.70
CA GLU A 74 12.41 3.87 20.40
C GLU A 74 12.57 3.67 18.89
N VAL A 75 11.46 3.63 18.15
CA VAL A 75 11.46 3.48 16.70
C VAL A 75 12.18 4.66 16.05
N ARG A 76 11.96 5.88 16.52
CA ARG A 76 12.64 7.08 16.00
C ARG A 76 14.15 7.02 16.21
N ASN A 77 14.60 6.54 17.36
CA ASN A 77 16.02 6.37 17.67
C ASN A 77 16.65 5.27 16.80
N LEU A 78 15.96 4.14 16.60
CA LEU A 78 16.42 3.09 15.69
C LEU A 78 16.50 3.57 14.23
N VAL A 79 15.56 4.39 13.77
CA VAL A 79 15.62 5.01 12.44
C VAL A 79 16.86 5.90 12.31
N LYS A 80 17.15 6.74 13.31
CA LYS A 80 18.34 7.60 13.32
C LYS A 80 19.62 6.76 13.25
N LEU A 81 19.75 5.76 14.12
CA LEU A 81 20.93 4.90 14.19
C LEU A 81 21.15 4.11 12.90
N ARG A 82 20.09 3.48 12.37
CA ARG A 82 20.13 2.77 11.09
C ARG A 82 20.51 3.69 9.93
N THR A 83 20.08 4.95 9.94
CA THR A 83 20.37 5.90 8.87
C THR A 83 21.80 6.42 8.95
N ALA A 84 22.30 6.67 10.17
CA ALA A 84 23.70 7.01 10.40
C ALA A 84 24.63 5.87 9.94
N SER A 85 24.39 4.64 10.38
CA SER A 85 25.18 3.46 9.99
C SER A 85 25.15 3.21 8.47
N LEU A 86 23.99 3.35 7.81
CA LEU A 86 23.94 3.28 6.34
C LEU A 86 24.75 4.40 5.67
N SER A 87 24.70 5.62 6.23
CA SER A 87 25.50 6.73 5.70
C SER A 87 26.99 6.47 5.84
N TRP A 88 27.44 5.81 6.90
CA TRP A 88 28.85 5.43 7.07
C TRP A 88 29.25 4.36 6.06
N PHE A 89 28.47 3.29 5.95
CA PHE A 89 28.67 2.23 4.97
C PHE A 89 28.74 2.76 3.53
N ASN A 90 27.85 3.69 3.15
CA ASN A 90 27.86 4.30 1.82
C ASN A 90 29.09 5.16 1.54
N ARG A 91 29.77 5.66 2.59
CA ARG A 91 31.00 6.46 2.46
C ARG A 91 32.25 5.59 2.46
N SER A 92 32.30 4.57 3.33
CA SER A 92 33.49 3.73 3.51
C SER A 92 33.53 2.53 2.55
N GLY A 93 32.37 1.98 2.18
CA GLY A 93 32.27 0.70 1.46
C GLY A 93 32.79 -0.51 2.24
N SER A 94 33.07 -0.37 3.55
CA SER A 94 33.70 -1.41 4.36
C SER A 94 32.70 -2.50 4.80
N GLU A 95 33.16 -3.76 4.85
CA GLU A 95 32.36 -4.87 5.38
C GLU A 95 32.05 -4.69 6.88
N ALA A 96 32.92 -4.01 7.64
CA ALA A 96 32.68 -3.75 9.06
C ALA A 96 31.40 -2.91 9.28
N ASP A 97 31.23 -1.85 8.49
CA ASP A 97 30.06 -0.98 8.56
C ASP A 97 28.79 -1.71 8.06
N TRP A 98 28.95 -2.67 7.14
CA TRP A 98 27.86 -3.52 6.68
C TRP A 98 27.39 -4.48 7.77
N VAL A 99 28.32 -5.06 8.53
CA VAL A 99 28.04 -5.92 9.69
C VAL A 99 27.32 -5.13 10.79
N GLU A 100 27.66 -3.85 10.99
CA GLU A 100 26.95 -2.98 11.93
C GLU A 100 25.53 -2.61 11.45
N TYR A 101 25.36 -2.34 10.16
CA TYR A 101 24.09 -1.92 9.59
C TYR A 101 23.00 -3.01 9.62
N LYS A 102 23.36 -4.26 9.29
CA LYS A 102 22.42 -5.40 9.21
C LYS A 102 21.56 -5.59 10.48
N PRO A 103 22.11 -5.67 11.70
CA PRO A 103 21.32 -5.84 12.91
C PRO A 103 20.40 -4.65 13.14
N LEU A 104 20.84 -3.42 12.88
CA LEU A 104 20.00 -2.22 13.03
C LEU A 104 18.78 -2.23 12.12
N ARG A 105 18.93 -2.68 10.87
CA ARG A 105 17.80 -2.86 9.94
C ARG A 105 16.79 -3.87 10.49
N ASN A 106 17.25 -4.99 11.02
CA ASN A 106 16.40 -6.05 11.55
C ASN A 106 15.71 -5.63 12.85
N SER A 107 16.43 -4.98 13.75
CA SER A 107 15.91 -4.42 15.00
C SER A 107 14.86 -3.33 14.76
N LEU A 108 15.08 -2.46 13.78
CA LEU A 108 14.07 -1.48 13.37
C LEU A 108 12.80 -2.16 12.87
N LEU A 109 12.94 -3.18 12.01
CA LEU A 109 11.80 -3.91 11.47
C LEU A 109 11.01 -4.66 12.56
N SER A 110 11.71 -5.29 13.51
CA SER A 110 11.07 -5.98 14.63
C SER A 110 10.38 -5.00 15.58
N SER A 111 11.02 -3.86 15.88
CA SER A 111 10.45 -2.80 16.72
C SER A 111 9.19 -2.20 16.07
N ILE A 112 9.20 -1.87 14.77
CA ILE A 112 7.99 -1.40 14.06
C ILE A 112 6.85 -2.42 14.13
N ARG A 113 7.15 -3.70 13.91
CA ARG A 113 6.13 -4.78 13.98
C ARG A 113 5.55 -4.90 15.39
N ARG A 114 6.40 -4.81 16.40
CA ARG A 114 5.99 -4.82 17.82
C ARG A 114 5.11 -3.62 18.13
N SER A 115 5.53 -2.40 17.78
CA SER A 115 4.77 -1.18 18.04
C SER A 115 3.40 -1.18 17.36
N LYS A 116 3.33 -1.66 16.10
CA LYS A 116 2.05 -1.84 15.40
C LYS A 116 1.12 -2.82 16.12
N ARG A 117 1.66 -3.95 16.57
CA ARG A 117 0.90 -4.95 17.32
C ARG A 117 0.40 -4.38 18.63
N ASN A 118 1.26 -3.72 19.38
CA ASN A 118 0.93 -3.14 20.68
C ASN A 118 -0.15 -2.06 20.55
N PHE A 119 -0.06 -1.20 19.53
CA PHE A 119 -1.09 -0.20 19.25
C PHE A 119 -2.47 -0.85 19.06
N LEU A 120 -2.56 -1.85 18.17
CA LEU A 120 -3.84 -2.54 17.92
C LEU A 120 -4.32 -3.33 19.15
N TYR A 121 -3.39 -3.99 19.85
CA TYR A 121 -3.70 -4.75 21.05
C TYR A 121 -4.26 -3.86 22.15
N GLU A 122 -3.68 -2.68 22.34
CA GLU A 122 -4.16 -1.70 23.32
C GLU A 122 -5.55 -1.19 22.94
N SER A 123 -5.78 -0.84 21.68
CA SER A 123 -7.12 -0.40 21.23
C SER A 123 -8.18 -1.47 21.42
N VAL A 124 -7.84 -2.76 21.29
CA VAL A 124 -8.74 -3.87 21.59
C VAL A 124 -8.97 -4.02 23.10
N ARG A 125 -7.91 -3.86 23.90
CA ARG A 125 -7.98 -3.92 25.37
C ARG A 125 -8.84 -2.81 25.97
N GLU A 126 -8.77 -1.60 25.41
CA GLU A 126 -9.59 -0.45 25.79
C GLU A 126 -11.08 -0.66 25.47
N GLY A 127 -11.39 -1.53 24.50
CA GLY A 127 -12.75 -1.96 24.18
C GLY A 127 -13.11 -1.82 22.70
N GLN A 128 -14.29 -2.33 22.35
CA GLN A 128 -14.73 -2.45 20.96
C GLN A 128 -14.79 -1.10 20.22
N SER A 129 -15.26 -0.04 20.87
CA SER A 129 -15.34 1.30 20.27
C SER A 129 -13.97 1.87 19.93
N SER A 130 -12.98 1.71 20.83
CA SER A 130 -11.59 2.13 20.59
C SER A 130 -10.95 1.33 19.46
N ALA A 131 -11.15 0.00 19.45
CA ALA A 131 -10.66 -0.87 18.37
C ALA A 131 -11.18 -0.44 16.99
N TRP A 132 -12.47 -0.17 16.85
CA TRP A 132 -13.05 0.33 15.60
C TRP A 132 -12.57 1.75 15.26
N GLY A 133 -12.38 2.61 16.27
CA GLY A 133 -11.77 3.93 16.10
C GLY A 133 -10.36 3.85 15.54
N ALA A 134 -9.54 2.94 16.07
CA ALA A 134 -8.19 2.68 15.58
C ALA A 134 -8.21 2.18 14.13
N LEU A 135 -9.07 1.22 13.78
CA LEU A 135 -9.19 0.72 12.40
C LEU A 135 -9.60 1.81 11.40
N ARG A 136 -10.54 2.70 11.80
CA ARG A 136 -10.90 3.89 11.00
C ARG A 136 -9.72 4.84 10.84
N SER A 137 -8.95 5.10 11.89
CA SER A 137 -7.77 5.97 11.82
C SER A 137 -6.68 5.42 10.89
N LEU A 138 -6.62 4.10 10.76
CA LEU A 138 -5.73 3.40 9.84
C LEU A 138 -6.28 3.30 8.42
N HIS A 139 -7.46 3.88 8.15
CA HIS A 139 -8.15 3.81 6.87
C HIS A 139 -8.36 2.37 6.37
N VAL A 140 -8.49 1.42 7.30
CA VAL A 140 -8.79 0.01 7.00
C VAL A 140 -10.28 -0.17 6.69
N THR A 141 -11.11 0.63 7.35
CA THR A 141 -12.57 0.66 7.14
C THR A 141 -12.97 1.99 6.51
N THR A 142 -13.81 1.97 5.49
CA THR A 142 -14.44 3.18 4.95
C THR A 142 -15.40 3.77 5.97
N SER A 143 -15.34 5.08 6.19
CA SER A 143 -16.25 5.82 7.08
C SER A 143 -17.62 6.11 6.44
N GLY A 144 -17.83 5.68 5.19
CA GLY A 144 -19.12 5.75 4.50
C GLY A 144 -20.01 4.59 4.89
N SER A 145 -21.33 4.82 4.92
CA SER A 145 -22.38 3.89 5.34
C SER A 145 -22.11 2.45 4.89
N SER A 146 -22.47 1.51 5.76
CA SER A 146 -22.50 0.05 5.60
C SER A 146 -23.24 -0.51 4.37
N ASN A 147 -23.60 0.33 3.40
CA ASN A 147 -24.42 0.01 2.23
C ASN A 147 -23.59 -0.04 0.94
N ALA A 148 -22.31 -0.43 1.02
CA ALA A 148 -21.77 -1.17 -0.11
C ALA A 148 -22.44 -2.54 0.01
N ASP A 149 -23.58 -2.71 -0.66
CA ASP A 149 -24.27 -3.98 -0.73
C ASP A 149 -23.23 -5.04 -1.07
N LEU A 150 -22.88 -5.88 -0.10
CA LEU A 150 -22.03 -7.02 -0.39
C LEU A 150 -22.75 -7.77 -1.53
N PRO A 151 -22.01 -8.29 -2.52
CA PRO A 151 -22.63 -9.04 -3.61
C PRO A 151 -23.60 -10.05 -3.01
N SER A 152 -24.86 -10.03 -3.44
CA SER A 152 -25.97 -10.73 -2.79
C SER A 152 -25.75 -12.24 -2.59
N GLY A 153 -24.78 -12.85 -3.29
CA GLY A 153 -24.33 -14.23 -3.13
C GLY A 153 -23.30 -14.50 -2.02
N VAL A 154 -22.81 -13.48 -1.30
CA VAL A 154 -21.80 -13.60 -0.22
C VAL A 154 -22.42 -13.42 1.17
N MET A 155 -23.74 -13.22 1.24
CA MET A 155 -24.46 -12.85 2.46
C MET A 155 -24.67 -13.99 3.46
N ASP A 156 -24.44 -15.24 3.06
CA ASP A 156 -24.53 -16.37 4.00
C ASP A 156 -23.14 -16.70 4.56
N PRO A 157 -22.88 -16.40 5.86
CA PRO A 157 -21.63 -16.77 6.51
C PRO A 157 -21.35 -18.26 6.45
N ASP A 158 -22.40 -19.09 6.46
CA ASP A 158 -22.26 -20.55 6.46
C ASP A 158 -21.91 -21.06 5.06
N ALA A 159 -22.52 -20.55 3.99
CA ALA A 159 -22.10 -20.82 2.63
C ALA A 159 -20.66 -20.37 2.36
N LEU A 160 -20.27 -19.20 2.87
CA LEU A 160 -18.90 -18.70 2.75
C LEU A 160 -17.91 -19.62 3.47
N ASN A 161 -18.21 -19.99 4.72
CA ASN A 161 -17.38 -20.88 5.51
C ASN A 161 -17.28 -22.28 4.90
N LYS A 162 -18.38 -22.78 4.31
CA LYS A 162 -18.42 -24.04 3.56
C LYS A 162 -17.54 -23.97 2.32
N ASN A 163 -17.64 -22.92 1.51
CA ASN A 163 -16.79 -22.72 0.33
C ASN A 163 -15.30 -22.71 0.69
N PHE A 164 -14.93 -21.99 1.76
CA PHE A 164 -13.55 -21.99 2.23
C PHE A 164 -13.12 -23.37 2.73
N SER A 165 -13.95 -24.05 3.52
CA SER A 165 -13.63 -25.39 4.04
C SER A 165 -13.44 -26.40 2.92
N GLN A 166 -14.35 -26.44 1.94
CA GLN A 166 -14.26 -27.29 0.75
C GLN A 166 -13.04 -26.99 -0.11
N PHE A 167 -12.71 -25.71 -0.33
CA PHE A 167 -11.50 -25.33 -1.06
C PHE A 167 -10.23 -25.89 -0.40
N TYR A 168 -10.16 -25.86 0.93
CA TYR A 168 -9.01 -26.42 1.64
C TYR A 168 -9.04 -27.94 1.60
N GLU A 169 -10.16 -28.60 1.88
CA GLU A 169 -10.29 -30.07 1.83
C GLU A 169 -9.92 -30.65 0.45
N ALA A 170 -10.34 -30.00 -0.64
CA ALA A 170 -10.01 -30.43 -2.01
C ALA A 170 -8.52 -30.26 -2.36
N ASN A 171 -7.85 -29.29 -1.72
CA ASN A 171 -6.42 -29.02 -1.91
C ASN A 171 -5.55 -29.62 -0.80
N ASP A 172 -6.15 -30.29 0.20
CA ASP A 172 -5.46 -30.92 1.33
C ASP A 172 -4.90 -32.28 0.94
N LYS A 173 -4.18 -32.30 -0.19
CA LYS A 173 -3.27 -33.40 -0.48
C LYS A 173 -2.09 -33.25 0.47
N ASN A 174 -2.15 -34.04 1.54
CA ASN A 174 -1.02 -34.46 2.36
C ASN A 174 -0.59 -33.51 3.49
N CYS A 175 -1.49 -33.22 4.44
CA CYS A 175 -1.13 -32.57 5.71
C CYS A 175 -0.74 -33.57 6.82
N GLY A 176 -0.98 -34.88 6.65
CA GLY A 176 -0.69 -35.92 7.65
C GLY A 176 0.78 -35.96 8.08
N ASP A 177 1.70 -35.88 7.11
CA ASP A 177 3.14 -35.87 7.38
C ASP A 177 3.59 -34.63 8.16
N LEU A 178 2.98 -33.47 7.88
CA LEU A 178 3.23 -32.20 8.58
C LEU A 178 2.65 -32.24 10.00
N ILE A 179 1.43 -32.75 10.16
CA ILE A 179 0.79 -32.93 11.47
C ILE A 179 1.65 -33.85 12.35
N HIS A 180 2.11 -34.97 11.80
CA HIS A 180 2.98 -35.92 12.50
C HIS A 180 4.34 -35.32 12.87
N PHE A 181 4.96 -34.56 11.95
CA PHE A 181 6.23 -33.86 12.22
C PHE A 181 6.11 -32.87 13.39
N TYR A 182 5.05 -32.07 13.42
CA TYR A 182 4.86 -31.08 14.48
C TYR A 182 4.39 -31.69 15.80
N SER A 183 3.64 -32.80 15.78
CA SER A 183 3.23 -33.51 17.00
C SER A 183 4.40 -34.24 17.69
N ASN A 184 5.36 -34.77 16.93
CA ASN A 184 6.53 -35.46 17.48
C ASN A 184 7.70 -34.53 17.83
N SER A 185 7.76 -33.32 17.27
CA SER A 185 8.76 -32.35 17.69
C SER A 185 8.40 -31.79 19.08
N ASN A 186 9.25 -31.98 20.08
CA ASN A 186 9.07 -31.58 21.49
C ASN A 186 9.11 -30.04 21.70
N SER A 187 8.39 -29.29 20.87
CA SER A 187 8.27 -27.84 20.91
C SER A 187 6.87 -27.46 21.41
N ARG A 188 6.62 -27.61 22.71
CA ARG A 188 5.37 -27.17 23.37
C ARG A 188 5.05 -25.67 23.18
N SER A 189 5.98 -24.88 22.64
CA SER A 189 5.79 -23.48 22.26
C SER A 189 5.18 -23.26 20.86
N VAL A 190 5.09 -24.29 20.01
CA VAL A 190 4.67 -24.15 18.60
C VAL A 190 3.22 -24.62 18.36
N ILE A 191 2.67 -25.49 19.22
CA ILE A 191 1.33 -26.08 19.04
C ILE A 191 0.22 -25.02 19.19
N ILE A 192 0.37 -24.06 20.11
CA ILE A 192 -0.59 -22.94 20.27
C ILE A 192 -0.56 -21.99 19.06
N LEU A 193 0.58 -21.92 18.37
CA LEU A 193 0.73 -21.11 17.17
C LEU A 193 0.21 -21.80 15.90
N LEU A 194 -0.12 -23.10 15.89
CA LEU A 194 -0.57 -23.82 14.68
C LEU A 194 -2.05 -24.20 14.67
N SER A 195 -2.71 -24.39 15.81
CA SER A 195 -4.19 -24.34 15.83
C SER A 195 -4.67 -22.96 15.38
N THR A 196 -3.91 -21.93 15.73
CA THR A 196 -4.05 -20.59 15.17
C THR A 196 -3.41 -20.49 13.78
N SER A 197 -2.20 -20.96 13.47
CA SER A 197 -1.62 -20.78 12.11
C SER A 197 -2.28 -21.55 10.98
N CYS A 198 -3.00 -22.64 11.24
CA CYS A 198 -3.88 -23.24 10.22
C CYS A 198 -5.07 -22.31 9.92
N SER A 199 -5.57 -21.58 10.93
CA SER A 199 -6.53 -20.48 10.77
C SER A 199 -5.90 -19.20 10.18
N TRP A 200 -4.63 -18.89 10.47
CA TRP A 200 -3.95 -17.71 9.94
C TRP A 200 -3.36 -17.90 8.54
N ARG A 201 -3.09 -19.13 8.07
CA ARG A 201 -2.85 -19.39 6.63
C ARG A 201 -4.14 -19.15 5.84
N LYS A 202 -5.30 -19.54 6.39
CA LYS A 202 -6.62 -19.17 5.85
C LYS A 202 -6.80 -17.64 5.81
N PHE A 203 -6.35 -16.92 6.84
CA PHE A 203 -6.40 -15.45 6.90
C PHE A 203 -5.38 -14.73 5.98
N ARG A 204 -4.20 -15.31 5.75
CA ARG A 204 -3.14 -14.70 4.92
C ARG A 204 -3.46 -14.77 3.42
N VAL A 205 -4.22 -15.78 2.99
CA VAL A 205 -4.82 -15.84 1.65
C VAL A 205 -6.01 -14.89 1.55
N PHE A 206 -6.83 -14.80 2.60
CA PHE A 206 -7.93 -13.82 2.69
C PHE A 206 -7.45 -12.38 2.50
N CYS A 207 -6.37 -11.94 3.16
CA CYS A 207 -5.78 -10.60 2.96
C CYS A 207 -5.12 -10.37 1.59
N ARG A 208 -4.74 -11.42 0.84
CA ARG A 208 -4.22 -11.27 -0.53
C ARG A 208 -5.32 -11.17 -1.58
N TYR A 209 -6.48 -11.76 -1.32
CA TYR A 209 -7.63 -11.70 -2.22
C TYR A 209 -8.53 -10.48 -1.99
N THR A 210 -8.66 -9.98 -0.75
CA THR A 210 -9.41 -8.75 -0.50
C THR A 210 -8.76 -7.51 -1.14
N HIS A 211 -7.43 -7.52 -1.35
CA HIS A 211 -6.75 -6.45 -2.08
C HIS A 211 -6.99 -6.46 -3.60
N LYS A 212 -7.52 -7.56 -4.17
CA LYS A 212 -7.90 -7.64 -5.60
C LYS A 212 -9.39 -7.42 -5.84
N ILE A 213 -10.25 -7.67 -4.84
CA ILE A 213 -11.70 -7.44 -4.95
C ILE A 213 -12.07 -5.99 -4.60
N LEU A 214 -11.25 -5.29 -3.82
CA LEU A 214 -11.45 -3.86 -3.50
C LEU A 214 -10.95 -2.87 -4.59
N TRP A 215 -10.54 -3.37 -5.76
CA TRP A 215 -10.12 -2.58 -6.93
C TRP A 215 -10.67 -3.16 -8.25
N ALA A 216 -11.95 -3.53 -8.24
CA ALA A 216 -12.83 -3.66 -9.40
C ALA A 216 -14.19 -3.08 -8.99
#